data_AF-A0A9P5ISA6-F1
#
_entry.id   AF-A0A9P5ISA6-F1
#
_cell.length_a   1.000
_cell.length_b   1.000
_cell.length_c   1.000
_cell.angle_alpha   90.00
_cell.angle_beta   90.00
_cell.angle_gamma   90.00
#
_symmetry.space_group_name_H-M   'P 1'
#
loop_
_entity.id
_entity.type
_entity.pdbx_description
1 polymer ?
#
loop_
_entity_poly.entity_id
_entity_poly.type
_entity_poly.pdbx_seq_one_letter_code
_entity_poly.pdbx_strand_id
1 'polypeptide(L)'
;MSERLGYKFVLTNPDELEHCLLCNRIFCARHKAVENNTVCQIDHRSYYRTHQEFHDTGTIFRNMEHRNIEMDPSKAGLNREAKSIMEVEAMRQRREGEEGRI
;
A
#
# COMPACT_ATOMS: atom_id res chain seq x y z
N MET A 1 -48.25 9.44 -1.91
CA MET A 1 -47.09 8.53 -2.03
C MET A 1 -45.90 9.32 -2.50
N SER A 2 -44.84 9.43 -1.69
CA SER A 2 -43.42 9.66 -2.06
C SER A 2 -42.70 10.41 -0.96
N GLU A 3 -42.27 9.69 0.08
CA GLU A 3 -41.24 10.16 1.01
C GLU A 3 -40.02 9.26 0.82
N ARG A 4 -39.19 9.58 -0.17
CA ARG A 4 -37.82 9.06 -0.26
C ARG A 4 -36.95 10.01 0.54
N LEU A 5 -36.90 9.81 1.86
CA LEU A 5 -35.96 10.52 2.73
C LEU A 5 -34.55 10.03 2.42
N GLY A 6 -33.73 11.00 2.05
CA GLY A 6 -32.42 10.81 1.47
C GLY A 6 -31.48 10.03 2.37
N TYR A 7 -30.77 9.10 1.74
CA TYR A 7 -29.56 8.50 2.26
C TYR A 7 -28.59 9.63 2.59
N LYS A 8 -28.47 9.94 3.88
CA LYS A 8 -27.53 10.93 4.41
C LYS A 8 -26.14 10.31 4.32
N PHE A 9 -25.57 10.29 3.12
CA PHE A 9 -24.14 10.08 2.95
C PHE A 9 -23.47 11.27 3.62
N VAL A 10 -22.93 11.02 4.81
CA VAL A 10 -22.02 11.94 5.48
C VAL A 10 -20.86 12.13 4.50
N LEU A 11 -20.86 13.28 3.81
CA LEU A 11 -19.73 13.77 3.06
C LEU A 11 -18.64 14.07 4.09
N THR A 12 -17.84 13.06 4.42
CA THR A 12 -16.47 13.28 4.86
C THR A 12 -15.81 14.13 3.77
N ASN A 13 -15.36 15.33 4.16
CA ASN A 13 -14.93 16.42 3.29
C ASN A 13 -14.23 15.95 1.99
N PRO A 14 -14.85 16.09 0.81
CA PRO A 14 -14.25 15.70 -0.46
C PRO A 14 -13.09 16.60 -0.91
N ASP A 15 -12.79 17.66 -0.16
CA ASP A 15 -11.79 18.68 -0.49
C ASP A 15 -10.35 18.33 -0.06
N GLU A 16 -10.13 17.26 0.70
CA GLU A 16 -8.78 16.78 0.99
C GLU A 16 -8.27 15.97 -0.21
N LEU A 17 -7.56 16.68 -1.09
CA LEU A 17 -6.80 16.12 -2.19
C LEU A 17 -5.45 15.60 -1.68
N GLU A 18 -5.22 14.30 -1.80
CA GLU A 18 -3.97 13.63 -1.48
C GLU A 18 -3.24 13.20 -2.76
N HIS A 19 -1.94 12.91 -2.67
CA HIS A 19 -1.13 12.43 -3.79
C HIS A 19 -0.81 10.95 -3.63
N CYS A 20 -0.94 10.18 -4.71
CA CYS A 20 -0.59 8.76 -4.70
C CYS A 20 0.91 8.60 -4.64
N LEU A 21 1.43 7.87 -3.66
CA LEU A 21 2.88 7.68 -3.52
C LEU A 21 3.51 6.92 -4.71
N LEU A 22 2.72 6.16 -5.48
CA LEU A 22 3.20 5.34 -6.60
C LEU A 22 3.16 6.02 -7.97
N CYS A 23 2.37 7.07 -8.15
CA CYS A 23 2.29 7.76 -9.45
C CYS A 23 2.14 9.28 -9.32
N ASN A 24 2.24 9.81 -8.11
CA ASN A 24 2.04 11.22 -7.75
C ASN A 24 0.71 11.81 -8.26
N ARG A 25 -0.25 10.96 -8.64
CA ARG A 25 -1.57 11.41 -9.10
C ARG A 25 -2.39 11.90 -7.92
N ILE A 26 -3.07 13.02 -8.12
CA ILE A 26 -4.00 13.58 -7.14
C ILE A 26 -5.26 12.71 -7.05
N PHE A 27 -5.69 12.38 -5.84
CA PHE A 27 -6.93 11.65 -5.55
C PHE A 27 -7.62 12.24 -4.31
N CYS A 28 -8.95 12.16 -4.24
CA CYS A 28 -9.70 12.58 -3.04
C CYS A 28 -9.85 11.41 -2.05
N ALA A 29 -10.14 11.71 -0.78
CA ALA A 29 -10.32 10.69 0.27
C ALA A 29 -11.28 9.54 -0.10
N ARG A 30 -12.27 9.78 -0.98
CA ARG A 30 -13.20 8.75 -1.50
C ARG A 30 -12.53 7.70 -2.39
N HIS A 31 -11.39 8.02 -3.00
CA HIS A 31 -10.61 7.13 -3.86
C HIS A 31 -9.39 6.54 -3.13
N LYS A 32 -9.30 6.68 -1.80
CA LYS A 32 -8.24 6.10 -0.97
C LYS A 32 -8.51 4.61 -0.75
N ALA A 33 -7.55 3.74 -1.07
CA ALA A 33 -7.69 2.30 -0.82
C ALA A 33 -7.51 1.97 0.68
N VAL A 34 -8.35 1.05 1.19
CA VAL A 34 -8.53 0.78 2.64
C VAL A 34 -7.35 0.04 3.30
N GLU A 35 -6.56 -0.72 2.55
CA GLU A 35 -5.49 -1.56 3.14
C GLU A 35 -4.10 -0.91 3.18
N ASN A 36 -3.82 0.15 2.41
CA ASN A 36 -2.45 0.72 2.30
C ASN A 36 -2.38 2.26 2.42
N ASN A 37 -3.46 2.90 2.89
CA ASN A 37 -3.53 4.29 3.40
C ASN A 37 -2.94 5.46 2.61
N THR A 38 -2.44 5.31 1.38
CA THR A 38 -1.89 6.43 0.57
C THR A 38 -1.89 6.16 -0.95
N VAL A 39 -2.62 5.14 -1.39
CA VAL A 39 -2.69 4.72 -2.79
C VAL A 39 -4.07 5.04 -3.36
N CYS A 40 -4.10 5.58 -4.59
CA CYS A 40 -5.35 5.83 -5.29
C CYS A 40 -6.07 4.51 -5.64
N GLN A 41 -7.37 4.57 -5.97
CA GLN A 41 -8.19 3.38 -6.25
C GLN A 41 -7.76 2.60 -7.51
N ILE A 42 -6.82 3.12 -8.29
CA ILE A 42 -6.32 2.44 -9.48
C ILE A 42 -5.51 1.22 -9.04
N ASP A 43 -5.84 0.04 -9.60
CA ASP A 43 -4.98 -1.13 -9.46
C ASP A 43 -3.66 -0.89 -10.21
N HIS A 44 -2.65 -0.47 -9.47
CA HIS A 44 -1.31 -0.18 -9.96
C HIS A 44 -0.66 -1.39 -10.64
N ARG A 45 -1.01 -2.62 -10.27
CA ARG A 45 -0.45 -3.81 -10.92
C ARG A 45 -0.96 -3.96 -12.34
N SER A 46 -2.27 -3.79 -12.52
CA SER A 46 -2.90 -3.83 -13.84
C SER A 46 -2.52 -2.61 -14.67
N TYR A 47 -2.54 -1.42 -14.07
CA TYR A 47 -2.18 -0.16 -14.74
C TYR A 47 -0.74 -0.18 -15.24
N TYR A 48 0.20 -0.64 -14.41
CA TYR A 48 1.60 -0.82 -14.79
C TYR A 48 1.75 -1.77 -15.97
N ARG A 49 1.11 -2.94 -15.94
CA ARG A 49 1.21 -3.92 -17.05
C ARG A 49 0.70 -3.36 -18.39
N THR A 50 -0.37 -2.55 -18.35
CA THR A 50 -1.00 -2.02 -19.56
C THR A 50 -0.23 -0.84 -20.16
N HIS A 51 0.40 0.00 -19.34
CA HIS A 51 1.09 1.20 -19.80
C HIS A 51 2.61 1.03 -19.73
N GLN A 52 3.16 0.24 -20.65
CA GLN A 52 4.59 -0.05 -20.73
C GLN A 52 5.41 1.18 -21.08
N GLU A 53 4.81 2.15 -21.77
CA GLU A 53 5.43 3.42 -22.13
C GLU A 53 5.88 4.26 -20.93
N PHE A 54 5.37 3.98 -19.72
CA PHE A 54 5.71 4.70 -18.49
C PHE A 54 6.64 3.92 -17.55
N HIS A 55 7.19 2.76 -17.97
CA HIS A 55 8.09 1.96 -17.12
C HIS A 55 9.42 2.68 -16.92
N ASP A 56 10.01 3.18 -18.01
CA ASP A 56 11.34 3.79 -17.99
C ASP A 56 11.35 5.25 -17.50
N THR A 57 10.16 5.86 -17.37
CA THR A 57 10.02 7.26 -16.94
C THR A 57 9.98 7.41 -15.42
N GLY A 58 9.91 6.30 -14.67
CA GLY A 58 9.78 6.34 -13.21
C GLY A 58 8.50 7.03 -12.72
N THR A 59 7.51 7.20 -13.59
CA THR A 59 6.25 7.91 -13.26
C THR A 59 5.19 6.99 -12.68
N ILE A 60 5.31 5.68 -12.89
CA ILE A 60 4.38 4.69 -12.35
C ILE A 60 5.13 3.52 -11.74
N PHE A 61 4.67 3.06 -10.59
CA PHE A 61 5.22 1.88 -9.94
C PHE A 61 4.14 0.83 -9.71
N ARG A 62 4.51 -0.44 -9.85
CA ARG A 62 3.61 -1.59 -9.63
C ARG A 62 3.09 -1.67 -8.20
N ASN A 63 3.94 -1.38 -7.21
CA ASN A 63 3.65 -1.37 -5.79
C ASN A 63 4.73 -0.58 -5.02
N MET A 64 4.57 -0.43 -3.70
CA MET A 64 5.50 0.35 -2.85
C MET A 64 6.91 -0.25 -2.79
N GLU A 65 7.03 -1.58 -2.84
CA GLU A 65 8.32 -2.26 -2.87
C GLU A 65 9.09 -1.93 -4.15
N HIS A 66 8.44 -2.01 -5.32
CA HIS A 66 9.02 -1.62 -6.60
C HIS A 66 9.53 -0.17 -6.56
N ARG A 67 8.68 0.76 -6.11
CA ARG A 67 9.07 2.17 -5.94
C ARG A 67 10.29 2.31 -5.01
N ASN A 68 10.29 1.61 -3.88
CA ASN A 68 11.37 1.73 -2.90
C ASN A 68 12.70 1.20 -3.45
N ILE A 69 12.68 0.15 -4.26
CA ILE A 69 13.87 -0.41 -4.92
C ILE A 69 14.37 0.53 -6.03
N GLU A 70 13.47 1.05 -6.86
CA GLU A 70 13.82 1.97 -7.95
C GLU A 70 14.41 3.28 -7.43
N MET A 71 13.83 3.84 -6.35
CA MET A 71 14.30 5.09 -5.75
C MET A 71 15.54 4.90 -4.86
N ASP A 72 15.72 3.71 -4.29
CA ASP A 72 16.86 3.36 -3.44
C ASP A 72 17.21 1.88 -3.62
N PRO A 73 18.16 1.56 -4.52
CA PRO A 73 18.55 0.18 -4.82
C PRO A 73 19.07 -0.59 -3.61
N SER A 74 19.53 0.09 -2.55
CA SER A 74 19.96 -0.58 -1.30
C SER A 74 18.80 -1.27 -0.58
N LYS A 75 17.55 -0.92 -0.91
CA LYS A 75 16.35 -1.58 -0.41
C LYS A 75 16.02 -2.87 -1.15
N ALA A 76 16.74 -3.20 -2.22
CA ALA A 76 16.62 -4.47 -2.91
C ALA A 76 17.05 -5.61 -1.97
N GLY A 77 16.08 -6.42 -1.52
CA GLY A 77 16.36 -7.58 -0.65
C GLY A 77 15.95 -7.40 0.81
N LEU A 78 15.64 -6.18 1.27
CA LEU A 78 15.16 -5.93 2.63
C LEU A 78 13.91 -6.76 2.98
N ASN A 79 13.03 -7.04 2.02
CA ASN A 79 11.85 -7.88 2.24
C ASN A 79 12.23 -9.34 2.56
N ARG A 80 13.30 -9.86 1.95
CA ARG A 80 13.83 -11.19 2.26
C ARG A 80 14.49 -11.21 3.64
N GLU A 81 15.30 -10.21 3.93
CA GLU A 81 15.98 -10.08 5.24
C GLU A 81 14.98 -9.87 6.38
N ALA A 82 13.99 -8.99 6.22
CA ALA A 82 12.93 -8.78 7.18
C ALA A 82 12.12 -10.06 7.45
N LYS A 83 11.83 -10.83 6.39
CA LYS A 83 11.19 -12.15 6.52
C LYS A 83 12.06 -13.13 7.33
N SER A 84 13.37 -13.16 7.07
CA SER A 84 14.30 -13.99 7.84
C SER A 84 14.43 -13.55 9.30
N ILE A 85 14.44 -12.24 9.59
CA ILE A 85 14.48 -11.71 10.96
C ILE A 85 13.20 -12.11 11.72
N MET A 86 12.03 -11.93 11.12
CA MET A 86 10.76 -12.37 11.72
C MET A 86 10.73 -13.88 11.98
N GLU A 87 11.30 -14.69 11.09
CA GLU A 87 11.36 -16.14 11.25
C GLU A 87 12.28 -16.54 12.41
N VAL A 88 13.43 -15.87 12.56
CA VAL A 88 14.35 -16.05 13.69
C VAL A 88 13.69 -15.62 15.01
N GLU A 89 13.00 -14.48 15.04
CA GLU A 89 12.26 -14.02 16.23
C GLU A 89 11.13 -14.98 16.61
N ALA A 90 10.39 -15.51 15.63
CA ALA A 90 9.36 -16.51 15.87
C ALA A 90 9.94 -17.82 16.45
N MET A 91 11.11 -18.25 15.99
CA MET A 91 11.81 -19.40 16.58
C MET A 91 12.28 -19.11 18.02
N ARG A 92 12.76 -17.90 18.29
CA ARG A 92 13.18 -17.48 19.64
C ARG A 92 12.01 -17.46 20.62
N GLN A 93 10.87 -16.89 20.24
CA GLN A 93 9.66 -16.85 21.08
C GLN A 93 9.12 -18.25 21.40
N ARG A 94 9.21 -19.20 20.46
CA ARG A 94 8.84 -20.60 20.71
C ARG A 94 9.73 -21.24 21.77
N ARG A 95 11.04 -20.97 21.73
CA ARG A 95 12.01 -21.47 22.71
C ARG A 95 11.77 -20.91 24.11
N GLU A 96 11.56 -19.59 24.21
CA GLU A 96 11.31 -18.91 25.48
C GLU A 96 9.95 -19.30 26.09
N GLY A 97 8.94 -19.60 25.26
CA GLY A 97 7.63 -20.10 25.72
C GLY A 97 7.63 -21.57 26.18
N GLU A 98 8.64 -22.35 25.81
CA GLU A 98 8.81 -23.76 26.17
C GLU A 98 9.67 -23.92 27.43
N GLU A 99 10.64 -23.03 27.65
CA GLU A 99 11.47 -22.97 28.88
C GLU A 99 10.73 -22.36 30.09
N GLY A 100 9.69 -21.54 29.89
CA GLY A 100 8.89 -20.95 30.97
C GLY A 100 7.78 -21.84 31.54
N ARG A 101 7.70 -23.10 31.11
CA ARG A 101 6.59 -24.03 31.44
C ARG A 101 7.01 -25.24 32.30
N ILE A 102 8.23 -25.23 32.83
CA ILE A 102 8.76 -26.26 33.74
C ILE A 102 8.80 -25.71 35.17
#